data_AF-A0A7C9AWB2-F1
#
_entry.id   AF-A0A7C9AWB2-F1
#
_cell.length_a   1.000
_cell.length_b   1.000
_cell.length_c   1.000
_cell.angle_alpha   90.00
_cell.angle_beta   90.00
_cell.angle_gamma   90.00
#
_symmetry.space_group_name_H-M   'P 1'
#
loop_
_entity.id
_entity.type
_entity.pdbx_description
1 polymer ?
#
loop_
_entity_poly.entity_id
_entity_poly.type
_entity_poly.pdbx_seq_one_letter_code
_entity_poly.pdbx_strand_id
1 'polypeptide(L)'
;QQNLVKIIFKKTLFLYRLNISINANMSELVKFWIYVLGRYEKDGEPNMLAPIDVFVSTVDPLKEPPLVTANTVLSILAMDYPVEKISCYISDDGASMLTFEALSETAEFARKWVPFCKKFAIEPRAPEFYFSQKIDYLKDKVQPTFVKERRSMKVLLNACNYMQAFMPSRYRF
;
A
#
# COMPACT_ATOMS: atom_id res chain seq x y z
N GLN A 1 -12.49 1.27 17.73
CA GLN A 1 -11.03 1.11 17.86
C GLN A 1 -10.39 1.55 16.55
N GLN A 2 -9.50 2.54 16.60
CA GLN A 2 -8.87 3.10 15.39
C GLN A 2 -7.79 2.12 14.91
N ASN A 3 -7.95 1.59 13.69
CA ASN A 3 -6.96 0.74 13.05
C ASN A 3 -5.68 1.56 12.81
N LEU A 4 -4.75 1.47 13.77
CA LEU A 4 -3.45 2.11 13.73
C LEU A 4 -2.59 1.37 12.71
N VAL A 5 -2.37 2.00 11.56
CA VAL A 5 -1.29 1.63 10.65
C VAL A 5 0.03 1.86 11.40
N LYS A 6 0.71 0.80 11.81
CA LYS A 6 2.04 0.90 12.42
C LYS A 6 3.08 1.04 11.33
N ILE A 7 3.44 2.29 11.02
CA ILE A 7 4.66 2.60 10.26
C ILE A 7 5.77 2.80 11.29
N ILE A 8 6.77 1.92 11.27
CA ILE A 8 7.89 1.97 12.22
C ILE A 8 9.15 2.34 11.45
N PHE A 9 9.74 3.49 11.78
CA PHE A 9 11.03 3.94 11.26
C PHE A 9 12.15 3.31 12.11
N LYS A 10 12.98 2.44 11.53
CA LYS A 10 14.14 1.84 12.22
C LYS A 10 15.43 2.13 11.44
N LYS A 11 16.46 2.57 12.16
CA LYS A 11 17.85 2.55 11.70
C LYS A 11 18.40 1.13 11.87
N THR A 12 18.90 0.55 10.76
CA THR A 12 19.88 -0.54 10.70
C THR A 12 19.38 -2.00 10.54
N LEU A 13 19.82 -2.58 9.40
CA LEU A 13 20.32 -3.95 9.10
C LEU A 13 19.49 -5.00 8.30
N PHE A 14 20.21 -5.55 7.29
CA PHE A 14 20.16 -6.81 6.51
C PHE A 14 18.92 -7.72 6.56
N LEU A 15 18.42 -8.11 5.37
CA LEU A 15 17.29 -9.03 5.21
C LEU A 15 17.48 -10.10 4.13
N TYR A 16 16.99 -11.29 4.45
CA TYR A 16 16.90 -12.47 3.59
C TYR A 16 15.73 -12.34 2.61
N ARG A 17 15.99 -12.67 1.34
CA ARG A 17 15.06 -12.60 0.21
C ARG A 17 14.26 -13.91 0.09
N LEU A 18 12.93 -13.84 0.20
CA LEU A 18 12.05 -14.95 -0.22
C LEU A 18 11.90 -14.92 -1.75
N ASN A 19 12.43 -15.93 -2.44
CA ASN A 19 12.23 -16.14 -3.87
C ASN A 19 10.95 -16.94 -4.10
N ILE A 20 9.92 -16.34 -4.71
CA ILE A 20 8.81 -17.08 -5.29
C ILE A 20 9.11 -17.25 -6.79
N SER A 21 9.21 -18.50 -7.23
CA SER A 21 9.62 -18.91 -8.57
C SER A 21 8.51 -18.68 -9.61
N ILE A 22 8.84 -18.09 -10.76
CA ILE A 22 7.91 -17.55 -11.78
C ILE A 22 7.36 -18.66 -12.73
N ASN A 23 7.39 -19.94 -12.35
CA ASN A 23 6.95 -21.06 -13.20
C ASN A 23 5.78 -21.89 -12.61
N ALA A 24 4.92 -21.28 -11.80
CA ALA A 24 3.79 -21.99 -11.21
C ALA A 24 2.57 -22.01 -12.16
N ASN A 25 1.98 -23.19 -12.36
CA ASN A 25 0.76 -23.38 -13.16
C ASN A 25 -0.44 -22.70 -12.48
N MET A 26 -1.23 -21.95 -13.24
CA MET A 26 -2.37 -21.18 -12.72
C MET A 26 -3.45 -22.06 -12.05
N SER A 27 -3.66 -23.30 -12.51
CA SER A 27 -4.62 -24.20 -11.86
C SER A 27 -4.11 -24.70 -10.50
N GLU A 28 -2.81 -24.94 -10.37
CA GLU A 28 -2.17 -25.34 -9.12
C GLU A 28 -2.09 -24.18 -8.13
N LEU A 29 -1.83 -22.97 -8.62
CA LEU A 29 -1.89 -21.75 -7.80
C LEU A 29 -3.30 -21.48 -7.26
N VAL A 30 -4.36 -21.70 -8.05
CA VAL A 30 -5.76 -21.56 -7.58
C VAL A 30 -6.07 -22.61 -6.52
N LYS A 31 -5.71 -23.88 -6.73
CA LYS A 31 -5.89 -24.94 -5.72
C LYS A 31 -5.11 -24.63 -4.45
N PHE A 32 -3.87 -24.17 -4.58
CA PHE A 32 -3.03 -23.78 -3.48
C PHE A 32 -3.64 -22.59 -2.71
N TRP A 33 -4.15 -21.58 -3.40
CA TRP A 33 -4.84 -20.46 -2.77
C TRP A 33 -6.11 -20.90 -2.03
N ILE A 34 -6.97 -21.70 -2.66
CA ILE A 34 -8.18 -22.25 -2.00
C ILE A 34 -7.79 -23.09 -0.78
N TYR A 35 -6.73 -23.90 -0.88
CA TYR A 35 -6.19 -24.68 0.22
C TYR A 35 -5.69 -23.80 1.37
N VAL A 36 -4.95 -22.72 1.07
CA VAL A 36 -4.46 -21.77 2.08
C VAL A 36 -5.62 -21.05 2.76
N LEU A 37 -6.59 -20.52 2.00
CA LEU A 37 -7.77 -19.86 2.58
C LEU A 37 -8.56 -20.82 3.48
N GLY A 38 -8.90 -22.01 2.98
CA GLY A 38 -9.68 -22.98 3.76
C GLY A 38 -8.96 -23.55 5.00
N ARG A 39 -7.64 -23.44 5.08
CA ARG A 39 -6.85 -23.92 6.23
C ARG A 39 -6.54 -22.83 7.25
N TYR A 40 -6.29 -21.60 6.79
CA TYR A 40 -5.79 -20.53 7.63
C TYR A 40 -6.80 -19.40 7.87
N GLU A 41 -7.88 -19.34 7.09
CA GLU A 41 -8.99 -18.39 7.24
C GLU A 41 -10.29 -19.16 7.43
N LYS A 42 -10.49 -19.70 8.64
CA LYS A 42 -11.74 -20.39 8.99
C LYS A 42 -12.74 -19.41 9.60
N ASP A 43 -13.98 -19.47 9.14
CA ASP A 43 -15.05 -18.64 9.64
C ASP A 43 -15.27 -18.85 11.15
N GLY A 44 -15.16 -17.77 11.94
CA GLY A 44 -15.36 -17.78 13.38
C GLY A 44 -14.13 -18.17 14.24
N GLU A 45 -13.02 -18.61 13.63
CA GLU A 45 -11.74 -18.83 14.32
C GLU A 45 -10.78 -17.66 14.07
N PRO A 46 -9.81 -17.40 14.98
CA PRO A 46 -8.74 -16.46 14.71
C PRO A 46 -7.98 -16.90 13.45
N ASN A 47 -7.75 -15.96 12.53
CA ASN A 47 -6.96 -16.21 11.34
C ASN A 47 -5.58 -16.78 11.74
N MET A 48 -5.11 -17.82 11.07
CA MET A 48 -3.85 -18.53 11.38
C MET A 48 -2.68 -18.17 10.45
N LEU A 49 -2.85 -17.17 9.58
CA LEU A 49 -1.77 -16.66 8.73
C LEU A 49 -0.60 -16.13 9.57
N ALA A 50 0.63 -16.23 9.05
CA ALA A 50 1.82 -15.74 9.76
C ALA A 50 1.91 -14.20 9.70
N PRO A 51 2.50 -13.52 10.68
CA PRO A 51 2.87 -12.12 10.52
C PRO A 51 3.86 -11.94 9.35
N ILE A 52 3.71 -10.86 8.59
CA ILE A 52 4.57 -10.47 7.47
C ILE A 52 5.12 -9.08 7.75
N ASP A 53 6.45 -8.98 7.73
CA ASP A 53 7.17 -7.71 7.81
C ASP A 53 7.71 -7.36 6.43
N VAL A 54 7.27 -6.23 5.88
CA VAL A 54 7.72 -5.71 4.59
C VAL A 54 8.66 -4.54 4.83
N PHE A 55 9.81 -4.57 4.16
CA PHE A 55 10.81 -3.52 4.25
C PHE A 55 10.93 -2.80 2.91
N VAL A 56 10.84 -1.48 2.95
CA VAL A 56 11.02 -0.59 1.81
C VAL A 56 12.24 0.26 2.08
N SER A 57 13.28 0.11 1.27
CA SER A 57 14.45 0.99 1.31
C SER A 57 14.31 2.05 0.23
N THR A 58 14.55 3.30 0.59
CA THR A 58 14.64 4.43 -0.34
C THR A 58 16.00 5.09 -0.16
N VAL A 59 16.55 5.58 -1.27
CA VAL A 59 17.77 6.38 -1.29
C VAL A 59 17.42 7.87 -1.42
N ASP A 60 18.42 8.69 -1.74
CA ASP A 60 18.29 10.11 -2.04
C ASP A 60 17.01 10.43 -2.86
N PRO A 61 16.11 11.30 -2.35
CA PRO A 61 14.85 11.64 -3.01
C PRO A 61 15.02 12.36 -4.35
N LEU A 62 16.23 12.83 -4.68
CA LEU A 62 16.55 13.37 -6.00
C LEU A 62 16.76 12.28 -7.06
N LYS A 63 17.14 11.06 -6.65
CA LYS A 63 17.28 9.90 -7.54
C LYS A 63 15.95 9.17 -7.70
N GLU A 64 15.20 9.02 -6.61
CA GLU A 64 13.89 8.38 -6.60
C GLU A 64 12.86 9.33 -5.96
N PRO A 65 11.90 9.87 -6.73
CA PRO A 65 10.90 10.77 -6.18
C PRO A 65 10.12 10.10 -5.04
N PRO A 66 9.88 10.79 -3.90
CA PRO A 66 9.14 10.22 -2.76
C PRO A 66 7.74 9.70 -3.12
N LEU A 67 7.15 10.20 -4.20
CA LEU A 67 5.87 9.73 -4.74
C LEU A 67 5.90 8.25 -5.13
N VAL A 68 7.02 7.77 -5.68
CA VAL A 68 7.18 6.36 -6.08
C VAL A 68 7.21 5.46 -4.85
N THR A 69 7.98 5.88 -3.84
CA THR A 69 8.05 5.21 -2.53
C THR A 69 6.70 5.21 -1.84
N ALA A 70 5.97 6.33 -1.86
CA ALA A 70 4.62 6.46 -1.30
C ALA A 70 3.62 5.50 -1.96
N ASN A 71 3.60 5.40 -3.29
CA ASN A 71 2.73 4.46 -4.01
C ASN A 71 3.02 3.01 -3.62
N THR A 72 4.29 2.67 -3.47
CA THR A 72 4.73 1.33 -3.05
C THR A 72 4.23 1.01 -1.65
N VAL A 73 4.44 1.91 -0.69
CA VAL A 73 3.95 1.78 0.68
C VAL A 73 2.42 1.64 0.72
N LEU A 74 1.69 2.47 -0.02
CA LEU A 74 0.24 2.39 -0.09
C LEU A 74 -0.26 1.07 -0.66
N SER A 75 0.42 0.52 -1.66
CA SER A 75 0.08 -0.79 -2.23
C SER A 75 0.29 -1.93 -1.23
N ILE A 76 1.36 -1.88 -0.43
CA ILE A 76 1.66 -2.85 0.64
C ILE A 76 0.59 -2.77 1.75
N LEU A 77 0.29 -1.55 2.21
CA LEU A 77 -0.70 -1.34 3.27
C LEU A 77 -2.12 -1.72 2.86
N ALA A 78 -2.44 -1.63 1.56
CA ALA A 78 -3.74 -2.01 1.01
C ALA A 78 -3.84 -3.51 0.64
N MET A 79 -2.81 -4.31 0.89
CA MET A 79 -2.82 -5.75 0.62
C MET A 79 -4.01 -6.44 1.28
N ASP A 80 -4.51 -7.48 0.61
CA ASP A 80 -5.56 -8.35 1.16
C ASP A 80 -4.96 -9.35 2.14
N TYR A 81 -4.64 -8.84 3.32
CA TYR A 81 -4.13 -9.57 4.46
C TYR A 81 -4.66 -8.94 5.75
N PRO A 82 -4.72 -9.68 6.86
CA PRO A 82 -5.10 -9.13 8.15
C PRO A 82 -4.20 -7.98 8.57
N VAL A 83 -4.80 -6.86 8.96
CA VAL A 83 -4.08 -5.59 9.22
C VAL A 83 -3.15 -5.69 10.43
N GLU A 84 -3.49 -6.56 11.37
CA GLU A 84 -2.71 -6.87 12.57
C GLU A 84 -1.48 -7.74 12.28
N LYS A 85 -1.38 -8.28 11.07
CA LYS A 85 -0.31 -9.18 10.64
C LYS A 85 0.60 -8.60 9.56
N ILE A 86 0.32 -7.40 9.05
CA ILE A 86 1.24 -6.70 8.15
C ILE A 86 1.94 -5.59 8.94
N SER A 87 3.27 -5.61 8.95
CA SER A 87 4.08 -4.45 9.32
C SER A 87 4.83 -3.94 8.10
N CYS A 88 4.85 -2.62 7.91
CA CYS A 88 5.66 -1.98 6.88
C CYS A 88 6.73 -1.10 7.54
N TYR A 89 7.98 -1.37 7.19
CA TYR A 89 9.16 -0.64 7.65
C TYR A 89 9.76 0.13 6.49
N ILE A 90 10.16 1.37 6.74
CA ILE A 90 10.79 2.21 5.72
C ILE A 90 12.18 2.60 6.23
N SER A 91 13.20 2.29 5.42
CA SER A 91 14.58 2.72 5.62
C SER A 91 14.89 3.81 4.62
N ASP A 92 15.20 5.01 5.11
CA ASP A 92 15.66 6.13 4.30
C ASP A 92 17.15 6.34 4.50
N ASP A 93 17.95 5.94 3.52
CA ASP A 93 19.41 6.09 3.55
C ASP A 93 19.84 7.53 3.24
N GLY A 94 18.97 8.32 2.60
CA GLY A 94 19.21 9.74 2.30
C GLY A 94 18.98 10.66 3.49
N ALA A 95 18.30 10.16 4.54
CA ALA A 95 17.93 10.90 5.75
C ALA A 95 17.35 12.30 5.46
N SER A 96 16.54 12.40 4.40
CA SER A 96 16.03 13.68 3.92
C SER A 96 14.71 14.03 4.61
N MET A 97 14.60 15.29 5.07
CA MET A 97 13.35 15.80 5.64
C MET A 97 12.18 15.68 4.65
N LEU A 98 12.48 15.81 3.34
CA LEU A 98 11.48 15.73 2.27
C LEU A 98 10.84 14.33 2.20
N THR A 99 11.65 13.28 2.35
CA THR A 99 11.16 11.89 2.42
C THR A 99 10.29 11.67 3.65
N PHE A 100 10.71 12.19 4.81
CA PHE A 100 9.95 12.07 6.05
C PHE A 100 8.56 12.74 5.97
N GLU A 101 8.48 13.99 5.51
CA GLU A 101 7.20 14.69 5.35
C GLU A 101 6.29 14.00 4.33
N ALA A 102 6.84 13.60 3.19
CA ALA A 102 6.08 12.88 2.16
C ALA A 102 5.46 11.58 2.71
N LEU A 103 6.21 10.84 3.53
CA LEU A 103 5.72 9.61 4.17
C LEU A 103 4.70 9.87 5.28
N SER A 104 4.82 10.98 6.02
CA SER A 104 3.81 11.39 7.00
C SER A 104 2.45 11.65 6.34
N GLU A 105 2.44 12.43 5.26
CA GLU A 105 1.23 12.68 4.46
C GLU A 105 0.68 11.39 3.83
N THR A 106 1.58 10.50 3.37
CA THR A 106 1.22 9.18 2.85
C THR A 106 0.52 8.34 3.91
N ALA A 107 0.96 8.39 5.17
CA ALA A 107 0.31 7.68 6.27
C ALA A 107 -1.12 8.18 6.52
N GLU A 108 -1.34 9.49 6.46
CA GLU A 108 -2.68 10.06 6.60
C GLU A 108 -3.61 9.65 5.44
N PHE A 109 -3.08 9.67 4.21
CA PHE A 109 -3.82 9.20 3.05
C PHE A 109 -4.14 7.69 3.15
N ALA A 110 -3.19 6.88 3.62
CA ALA A 110 -3.36 5.44 3.80
C ALA A 110 -4.57 5.09 4.66
N ARG A 111 -4.84 5.87 5.72
CA ARG A 111 -6.00 5.67 6.60
C ARG A 111 -7.34 5.75 5.87
N LYS A 112 -7.40 6.46 4.74
CA LYS A 112 -8.58 6.58 3.88
C LYS A 112 -8.49 5.57 2.73
N TRP A 113 -7.34 5.45 2.09
CA TRP A 113 -7.11 4.58 0.93
C TRP A 113 -7.29 3.09 1.25
N VAL A 114 -6.74 2.60 2.36
CA VAL A 114 -6.77 1.16 2.71
C VAL A 114 -8.22 0.67 2.91
N PRO A 115 -9.09 1.32 3.70
CA PRO A 115 -10.50 0.92 3.79
C PRO A 115 -11.24 0.97 2.46
N PHE A 116 -10.95 1.96 1.60
CA PHE A 116 -11.55 2.07 0.28
C PHE A 116 -11.15 0.91 -0.65
N CYS A 117 -9.86 0.54 -0.63
CA CYS A 117 -9.37 -0.61 -1.40
C CYS A 117 -10.06 -1.90 -0.99
N LYS A 118 -10.17 -2.15 0.32
CA LYS A 118 -10.81 -3.35 0.87
C LYS A 118 -12.31 -3.37 0.61
N LYS A 119 -13.01 -2.24 0.83
CA LYS A 119 -14.46 -2.13 0.65
C LYS A 119 -14.92 -2.38 -0.78
N PHE A 120 -14.14 -1.93 -1.76
CA PHE A 120 -14.53 -2.00 -3.17
C PHE A 120 -13.70 -2.97 -4.00
N ALA A 121 -12.82 -3.78 -3.38
CA ALA A 121 -11.89 -4.68 -4.06
C ALA A 121 -11.19 -3.96 -5.24
N ILE A 122 -10.46 -2.90 -4.90
CA ILE A 122 -9.76 -2.06 -5.89
C ILE A 122 -8.49 -2.76 -6.35
N GLU A 123 -8.33 -2.86 -7.67
CA GLU A 123 -7.10 -3.32 -8.31
C GLU A 123 -6.77 -2.41 -9.51
N PRO A 124 -5.51 -2.01 -9.70
CA PRO A 124 -4.36 -2.24 -8.82
C PRO A 124 -4.44 -1.42 -7.52
N ARG A 125 -3.77 -1.88 -6.45
CA ARG A 125 -3.75 -1.21 -5.14
C ARG A 125 -2.88 0.06 -5.05
N ALA A 126 -1.99 0.26 -6.03
CA ALA A 126 -1.22 1.50 -6.14
C ALA A 126 -2.12 2.61 -6.73
N PRO A 127 -2.36 3.71 -6.01
CA PRO A 127 -3.38 4.69 -6.39
C PRO A 127 -3.05 5.41 -7.70
N GLU A 128 -1.80 5.78 -7.95
CA GLU A 128 -1.41 6.44 -9.20
C GLU A 128 -1.62 5.53 -10.42
N PHE A 129 -1.28 4.25 -10.29
CA PHE A 129 -1.55 3.25 -11.30
C PHE A 129 -3.05 3.03 -11.50
N TYR A 130 -3.84 2.94 -10.41
CA TYR A 130 -5.29 2.76 -10.51
C TYR A 130 -5.98 3.92 -11.22
N PHE A 131 -5.64 5.16 -10.88
CA PHE A 131 -6.31 6.33 -11.47
C PHE A 131 -5.79 6.72 -12.86
N SER A 132 -4.63 6.22 -13.28
CA SER A 132 -4.08 6.43 -14.63
C SER A 132 -4.61 5.44 -15.67
N GLN A 133 -5.20 4.31 -15.24
CA GLN A 133 -5.80 3.35 -16.15
C GLN A 133 -7.00 3.91 -16.90
N LYS A 134 -7.01 3.74 -18.23
CA LYS A 134 -8.10 4.10 -19.13
C LYS A 134 -9.09 2.94 -19.31
N ILE A 135 -9.46 2.28 -18.22
CA ILE A 135 -10.41 1.16 -18.21
C ILE A 135 -11.75 1.59 -17.62
N ASP A 136 -12.81 0.86 -17.95
CA ASP A 136 -14.11 1.05 -17.32
C ASP A 136 -14.05 0.61 -15.85
N TYR A 137 -13.95 1.60 -14.96
CA TYR A 137 -13.89 1.41 -13.52
C TYR A 137 -15.25 1.13 -12.87
N LEU A 138 -16.36 1.20 -13.62
CA LEU A 138 -17.70 0.85 -13.13
C LEU A 138 -18.02 -0.62 -13.30
N LYS A 139 -17.24 -1.33 -14.12
CA LYS A 139 -17.42 -2.76 -14.36
C LYS A 139 -17.40 -3.53 -13.04
N ASP A 140 -18.42 -4.34 -12.81
CA ASP A 140 -18.59 -5.19 -11.63
C ASP A 140 -18.73 -4.43 -10.28
N LYS A 141 -18.93 -3.10 -10.31
CA LYS A 141 -19.13 -2.28 -9.10
C LYS A 141 -20.62 -2.07 -8.83
N VAL A 142 -21.18 -2.92 -7.98
CA VAL A 142 -22.60 -2.90 -7.57
C VAL A 142 -22.91 -1.92 -6.43
N GLN A 143 -21.89 -1.45 -5.69
CA GLN A 143 -22.11 -0.58 -4.54
C GLN A 143 -22.49 0.86 -4.96
N PRO A 144 -23.64 1.40 -4.51
CA PRO A 144 -24.15 2.69 -4.97
C PRO A 144 -23.28 3.89 -4.54
N THR A 145 -22.54 3.77 -3.43
CA THR A 145 -21.67 4.86 -2.94
C THR A 145 -20.32 4.94 -3.66
N PHE A 146 -19.98 3.93 -4.49
CA PHE A 146 -18.68 3.79 -5.12
C PHE A 146 -18.26 5.03 -5.90
N VAL A 147 -19.14 5.57 -6.75
CA VAL A 147 -18.81 6.72 -7.60
C VAL A 147 -18.45 7.95 -6.77
N LYS A 148 -19.20 8.21 -5.70
CA LYS A 148 -18.96 9.33 -4.79
C LYS A 148 -17.63 9.16 -4.05
N GLU A 149 -17.42 7.99 -3.44
CA GLU A 149 -16.20 7.70 -2.68
C GLU A 149 -14.95 7.70 -3.58
N ARG A 150 -15.03 7.12 -4.78
CA ARG A 150 -13.93 7.12 -5.76
C ARG A 150 -13.53 8.54 -6.17
N ARG A 151 -14.51 9.42 -6.41
CA ARG A 151 -14.23 10.83 -6.73
C ARG A 151 -13.52 11.53 -5.57
N SER A 152 -14.01 11.35 -4.34
CA SER A 152 -13.35 11.90 -3.15
C SER A 152 -11.92 11.39 -2.99
N MET A 153 -11.67 10.11 -3.26
CA MET A 153 -10.31 9.55 -3.23
C MET A 153 -9.39 10.15 -4.28
N LYS A 154 -9.88 10.38 -5.50
CA LYS A 154 -9.11 11.05 -6.55
C LYS A 154 -8.70 12.46 -6.14
N VAL A 155 -9.61 13.21 -5.51
CA VAL A 155 -9.30 14.57 -5.01
C VAL A 155 -8.25 14.54 -3.91
N LEU A 156 -8.36 13.60 -2.96
CA LEU A 156 -7.38 13.44 -1.88
C LEU A 156 -5.99 13.04 -2.42
N LEU A 157 -5.94 12.12 -3.39
CA LEU A 157 -4.69 11.73 -4.04
C LEU A 157 -4.03 12.93 -4.73
N ASN A 158 -4.79 13.72 -5.48
CA ASN A 158 -4.26 14.91 -6.14
C ASN A 158 -3.69 15.91 -5.13
N ALA A 159 -4.36 16.10 -3.98
CA ALA A 159 -3.85 16.97 -2.92
C ALA A 159 -2.55 16.44 -2.31
N CYS A 160 -2.47 15.13 -2.05
CA CYS A 160 -1.26 14.48 -1.54
C CYS A 160 -0.08 14.61 -2.54
N ASN A 161 -0.33 14.33 -3.83
CA ASN A 161 0.66 14.47 -4.89
C ASN A 161 1.12 15.92 -5.06
N TYR A 162 0.19 16.89 -4.96
CA TYR A 162 0.53 18.31 -5.03
C TYR A 162 1.45 18.71 -3.87
N MET A 163 1.12 18.31 -2.64
CA MET A 163 1.97 18.59 -1.48
C MET A 163 3.37 18.01 -1.68
N GLN A 164 3.49 16.74 -2.10
CA GLN A 164 4.78 16.09 -2.35
C GLN A 164 5.59 16.71 -3.50
N ALA A 165 4.92 17.16 -4.57
CA ALA A 165 5.58 17.78 -5.72
C ALA A 165 6.06 19.22 -5.47
N PHE A 166 5.40 19.97 -4.58
CA PHE A 166 5.72 21.37 -4.27
C PHE A 166 6.48 21.56 -2.95
N MET A 167 6.64 20.51 -2.13
CA MET A 167 7.57 20.47 -0.99
C MET A 167 9.03 20.91 -1.29
N PRO A 168 9.61 20.68 -2.50
CA PRO A 168 10.98 21.14 -2.80
C PRO A 168 11.20 22.64 -2.67
N SER A 169 10.13 23.46 -2.73
CA SER A 169 10.22 24.92 -2.64
C SER A 169 10.52 25.44 -1.24
N ARG A 170 10.21 24.67 -0.18
CA ARG A 170 10.41 25.08 1.22
C ARG A 170 11.74 24.63 1.82
N TYR A 171 12.44 23.71 1.15
CA TYR A 171 13.66 23.06 1.68
C TYR A 171 14.89 23.24 0.79
N ARG A 172 14.80 24.12 -0.22
CA ARG A 172 15.96 24.57 -0.99
C ARG A 172 16.72 25.61 -0.17
N PHE A 173 17.54 25.15 0.77
CA PHE A 173 18.61 25.94 1.36
C PHE A 173 19.83 25.94 0.44
#